data_AF-A0A4Y9QC71-F1
#
_entry.id   AF-A0A4Y9QC71-F1
#
_cell.length_a   1.000
_cell.length_b   1.000
_cell.length_c   1.000
_cell.angle_alpha   90.00
_cell.angle_beta   90.00
_cell.angle_gamma   90.00
#
_symmetry.space_group_name_H-M   'P 1'
#
loop_
_entity.id
_entity.type
_entity.pdbx_description
1 polymer ?
#
loop_
_entity_poly.entity_id
_entity_poly.type
_entity_poly.pdbx_seq_one_letter_code
_entity_poly.pdbx_strand_id
1 'polypeptide(L)' 'MDLLKQINSPAELRRLPRMQLKPLADELRAYVLDSVSKTGGHLSSNLGTVELTIA' A
#
# COMPACT_ATOMS: atom_id res chain seq x y z
N MET A 1 -11.78 0.05 -8.54
CA MET A 1 -11.75 -1.10 -7.61
C MET A 1 -10.88 -0.67 -6.46
N ASP A 2 -11.28 -0.92 -5.22
CA ASP A 2 -10.51 -0.55 -4.02
C ASP A 2 -9.84 -1.83 -3.52
N LEU A 3 -8.67 -2.14 -4.09
CA LEU A 3 -7.95 -3.39 -3.83
C LEU A 3 -7.47 -3.44 -2.39
N LEU A 4 -7.01 -2.32 -1.86
CA LEU A 4 -6.50 -2.21 -0.50
C LEU A 4 -7.55 -2.63 0.54
N LYS A 5 -8.82 -2.27 0.35
CA LYS A 5 -9.92 -2.68 1.26
C LYS A 5 -10.30 -4.16 1.19
N GLN A 6 -9.82 -4.89 0.20
CA GLN A 6 -10.15 -6.30 -0.01
C GLN A 6 -9.08 -7.25 0.54
N ILE A 7 -7.96 -6.74 1.04
CA ILE A 7 -6.82 -7.52 1.50
C ILE A 7 -6.68 -7.34 3.01
N ASN A 8 -6.98 -8.40 3.77
CA ASN A 8 -6.91 -8.38 5.23
C ASN A 8 -5.77 -9.25 5.77
N SER A 9 -5.04 -9.93 4.88
CA SER A 9 -3.94 -10.81 5.25
C SER A 9 -2.86 -10.90 4.16
N PRO A 10 -1.60 -11.22 4.53
CA PRO A 10 -0.54 -11.48 3.55
C PRO A 10 -0.86 -12.64 2.59
N ALA A 11 -1.70 -13.59 3.01
CA ALA A 11 -2.12 -14.70 2.16
C ALA A 11 -3.03 -14.25 1.01
N GLU A 12 -3.91 -13.28 1.26
CA GLU A 12 -4.76 -12.67 0.23
C GLU A 12 -3.95 -11.81 -0.74
N LEU A 13 -2.99 -11.03 -0.22
CA LEU A 13 -2.04 -10.28 -1.05
C LEU A 13 -1.33 -11.19 -2.06
N ARG A 14 -0.80 -12.34 -1.60
CA ARG A 14 -0.10 -13.31 -2.45
C ARG A 14 -0.97 -13.98 -3.51
N ARG A 15 -2.30 -13.92 -3.39
CA ARG A 15 -3.24 -14.46 -4.39
C ARG A 15 -3.53 -13.48 -5.51
N LEU A 16 -3.15 -12.20 -5.37
CA LEU A 16 -3.39 -11.21 -6.41
C LEU A 16 -2.54 -11.49 -7.66
N PRO A 17 -3.10 -11.29 -8.87
CA PRO A 17 -2.31 -11.25 -10.08
C PRO A 17 -1.22 -10.19 -9.97
N ARG A 18 0.00 -10.50 -10.45
CA ARG A 18 1.14 -9.55 -10.41
C ARG A 18 0.82 -8.18 -11.02
N MET A 19 -0.05 -8.14 -12.04
CA MET A 19 -0.50 -6.88 -12.66
C MET A 19 -1.28 -5.96 -11.71
N GLN A 20 -1.87 -6.50 -10.64
CA GLN A 20 -2.62 -5.74 -9.63
C GLN A 20 -1.71 -5.18 -8.52
N LEU A 21 -0.45 -5.63 -8.42
CA LEU A 21 0.48 -5.13 -7.39
C LEU A 21 0.80 -3.64 -7.57
N LYS A 22 0.89 -3.16 -8.81
CA LYS A 22 1.14 -1.74 -9.07
C LYS A 22 -0.04 -0.84 -8.67
N PRO A 23 -1.29 -1.11 -9.12
CA PRO A 23 -2.47 -0.41 -8.61
C PRO A 23 -2.60 -0.46 -7.09
N LEU A 24 -2.30 -1.60 -6.46
CA LEU A 24 -2.32 -1.73 -5.01
C LEU A 24 -1.26 -0.84 -4.33
N ALA A 25 -0.05 -0.76 -4.88
CA ALA A 25 1.00 0.13 -4.37
C ALA A 25 0.56 1.60 -4.44
N ASP A 26 -0.10 2.01 -5.53
CA ASP A 26 -0.65 3.36 -5.68
C ASP A 26 -1.68 3.68 -4.59
N GLU A 27 -2.63 2.77 -4.35
CA GLU A 27 -3.64 2.91 -3.29
C GLU A 27 -3.00 2.97 -1.89
N LEU A 28 -2.02 2.10 -1.61
CA LEU A 28 -1.34 2.06 -0.33
C LEU A 28 -0.51 3.33 -0.07
N ARG A 29 0.17 3.87 -1.09
CA ARG A 29 0.88 5.16 -0.97
C ARG A 29 -0.08 6.31 -0.66
N ALA A 30 -1.21 6.38 -1.38
CA ALA A 30 -2.22 7.40 -1.15
C ALA A 30 -2.80 7.31 0.28
N TYR A 31 -3.08 6.10 0.75
CA TYR A 31 -3.56 5.86 2.11
C TYR A 31 -2.54 6.27 3.18
N VAL A 32 -1.26 5.89 3.00
CA VAL A 32 -0.18 6.27 3.91
C VAL A 32 -0.05 7.79 3.98
N LEU A 33 -0.02 8.48 2.82
CA LEU A 33 0.03 9.95 2.74
C LEU A 33 -1.14 10.61 3.47
N ASP A 34 -2.37 10.16 3.23
CA ASP A 34 -3.55 10.69 3.92
C ASP A 34 -3.48 10.45 5.44
N SER A 35 -3.02 9.28 5.87
CA SER A 35 -2.94 8.92 7.29
C SER A 35 -1.86 9.72 8.04
N VAL A 36 -0.69 9.89 7.44
CA VAL A 36 0.44 10.60 8.07
C VAL A 36 0.32 12.11 7.97
N SER A 37 -0.32 12.65 6.92
CA SER A 37 -0.59 14.10 6.82
C SER A 37 -1.41 14.63 7.99
N LYS A 38 -2.27 13.78 8.58
CA LYS A 38 -3.08 14.08 9.77
C LYS A 38 -2.29 14.07 11.08
N THR A 39 -1.12 13.45 11.11
CA THR A 39 -0.34 13.20 12.35
C THR A 39 1.02 13.90 12.39
N GLY A 40 1.44 14.55 11.30
CA GLY A 40 2.62 15.43 11.30
C GLY A 40 3.98 14.74 11.45
N GLY A 41 4.09 13.45 11.13
CA GLY A 41 5.32 12.64 11.26
C GLY A 41 6.23 12.63 10.02
N HIS A 42 7.38 11.94 10.11
CA HIS A 42 8.35 11.78 9.01
C HIS A 42 7.77 10.98 7.82
N LEU A 43 7.21 11.69 6.85
CA LEU A 43 6.59 11.16 5.62
C LEU A 43 7.50 10.27 4.75
N SER A 44 8.83 10.42 4.84
CA SER A 44 9.75 9.96 3.79
C SER A 44 10.12 8.46 3.87
N SER A 45 10.23 7.88 5.07
CA SER A 45 10.79 6.52 5.21
C SER A 45 9.84 5.41 4.77
N ASN A 46 8.53 5.60 4.88
CA ASN A 46 7.54 4.54 4.63
C ASN A 46 7.08 4.49 3.16
N LEU A 47 7.22 5.59 2.41
CA LEU A 47 6.80 5.65 1.01
C LEU A 47 7.74 4.92 0.06
N GLY A 48 9.05 4.93 0.35
CA GLY A 48 10.05 4.29 -0.50
C GLY A 48 10.12 2.76 -0.37
N THR A 49 9.43 2.16 0.61
CA THR A 49 9.47 0.73 0.88
C THR A 49 8.18 0.00 0.52
N VAL A 50 7.14 0.72 0.06
CA VAL A 50 5.83 0.13 -0.26
C VAL A 50 5.98 -0.99 -1.27
N GLU A 51 6.67 -0.73 -2.39
CA GLU A 51 6.86 -1.70 -3.46
C GLU A 51 7.71 -2.89 -3.01
N LEU A 52 8.72 -2.68 -2.16
CA LEU A 52 9.54 -3.76 -1.60
C LEU A 52 8.73 -4.64 -0.65
N THR A 53 7.80 -4.05 0.10
CA THR A 53 7.00 -4.74 1.11
C THR A 53 5.95 -5.66 0.49
N ILE A 54 5.44 -5.31 -0.70
CA ILE A 54 4.41 -6.10 -1.39
C ILE A 54 4.95 -7.05 -2.49
N ALA A 55 6.24 -6.98 -2.80
CA ALA A 55 6.89 -7.76 -3.86
C ALA A 55 7.03 -9.26 -3.55
#